data_AF-A0A2V9KJR1-F1
#
_entry.id   AF-A0A2V9KJR1-F1
#
_cell.length_a   1.000
_cell.length_b   1.000
_cell.length_c   1.000
_cell.angle_alpha   90.00
_cell.angle_beta   90.00
_cell.angle_gamma   90.00
#
_symmetry.space_group_name_H-M   'P 1'
#
loop_
_entity.id
_entity.type
_entity.pdbx_description
1 polymer ?
#
loop_
_entity_poly.entity_id
_entity_poly.type
_entity_poly.pdbx_seq_one_letter_code
_entity_poly.pdbx_strand_id
1 'polypeptide(L)'
;MLPAKRVSPKVVKLIDEALAAIIDQWYLSVSDYYITAEKKAENPALEAPEELKRFHDESGHRIKFAKAELDFTYGLSVDSGPDGCRLEVSVNNKVPNFNYGELTRRLAAYYETARTRPIEGFKKLKNARNCDVFVLGSHLQESIRVEQREGKADIVRVTFGILDQHLDELVSDPPNFMEMIHQYCVAPLRRIYAEVYRNKRR
;
A
#
# COMPACT_ATOMS: atom_id res chain seq x y z
N MET A 1 28.64 0.13 -11.84
CA MET A 1 27.19 0.41 -11.72
C MET A 1 26.73 1.00 -13.03
N LEU A 2 25.81 0.32 -13.73
CA LEU A 2 25.17 0.91 -14.92
C LEU A 2 24.24 2.03 -14.44
N PRO A 3 24.17 3.18 -15.12
CA PRO A 3 23.22 4.23 -14.77
C PRO A 3 21.81 3.67 -14.90
N ALA A 4 21.01 3.77 -13.83
CA ALA A 4 19.61 3.42 -13.87
C ALA A 4 18.95 4.26 -14.97
N LYS A 5 18.31 3.60 -15.94
CA LYS A 5 17.53 4.31 -16.96
C LYS A 5 16.41 5.04 -16.24
N ARG A 6 16.19 6.31 -16.58
CA ARG A 6 15.06 7.07 -16.06
C ARG A 6 13.78 6.42 -16.58
N VAL A 7 12.95 5.93 -15.67
CA VAL A 7 11.65 5.31 -15.99
C VAL A 7 10.80 6.30 -16.77
N SER A 8 10.14 5.85 -17.84
CA SER A 8 9.35 6.75 -18.68
C SER A 8 8.14 7.31 -17.91
N PRO A 9 7.76 8.58 -18.12
CA PRO A 9 6.57 9.15 -17.49
C PRO A 9 5.28 8.38 -17.78
N LYS A 10 5.19 7.76 -18.96
CA LYS A 10 4.05 6.92 -19.35
C LYS A 10 3.93 5.69 -18.45
N VAL A 11 5.05 5.03 -18.15
CA VAL A 11 5.08 3.86 -17.26
C VAL A 11 4.68 4.26 -15.85
N VAL A 12 5.22 5.37 -15.32
CA VAL A 12 4.85 5.89 -13.99
C VAL A 12 3.35 6.15 -13.89
N LYS A 13 2.77 6.78 -14.92
CA LYS A 13 1.33 7.03 -14.98
C LYS A 13 0.51 5.73 -14.98
N LEU A 14 0.94 4.69 -15.70
CA LEU A 14 0.25 3.40 -15.69
C LEU A 14 0.32 2.71 -14.30
N ILE A 15 1.44 2.86 -13.59
CA ILE A 15 1.55 2.38 -12.20
C ILE A 15 0.58 3.17 -11.32
N ASP A 16 0.56 4.49 -11.41
CA ASP A 16 -0.34 5.38 -10.66
C ASP A 16 -1.82 4.99 -10.87
N GLU A 17 -2.24 4.81 -12.12
CA GLU A 17 -3.58 4.33 -12.48
C GLU A 17 -3.90 2.96 -11.85
N ALA A 18 -2.93 2.04 -11.83
CA ALA A 18 -3.09 0.75 -11.16
C ALA A 18 -3.27 0.90 -9.63
N LEU A 19 -2.52 1.81 -8.99
CA LEU A 19 -2.67 2.11 -7.56
C LEU A 19 -4.03 2.74 -7.24
N ALA A 20 -4.52 3.64 -8.08
CA ALA A 20 -5.86 4.22 -7.97
C ALA A 20 -6.93 3.11 -8.03
N ALA A 21 -6.82 2.22 -9.02
CA ALA A 21 -7.77 1.13 -9.21
C ALA A 21 -7.78 0.14 -8.03
N ILE A 22 -6.63 -0.13 -7.39
CA ILE A 22 -6.58 -0.96 -6.16
C ILE A 22 -7.38 -0.31 -5.04
N ILE A 23 -7.25 1.01 -4.84
CA ILE A 23 -8.01 1.74 -3.81
C ILE A 23 -9.51 1.74 -4.13
N ASP A 24 -9.88 1.96 -5.39
CA ASP A 24 -11.28 1.94 -5.81
C ASP A 24 -11.93 0.57 -5.64
N GLN A 25 -11.25 -0.50 -6.06
CA GLN A 25 -11.74 -1.87 -5.89
C GLN A 25 -11.93 -2.21 -4.41
N TRP A 26 -10.98 -1.81 -3.56
CA TRP A 26 -11.12 -2.01 -2.13
C TRP A 26 -12.29 -1.20 -1.58
N TYR A 27 -12.41 0.08 -1.92
CA TYR A 27 -13.53 0.93 -1.50
C TYR A 27 -14.88 0.28 -1.84
N LEU A 28 -15.07 -0.11 -3.10
CA LEU A 28 -16.30 -0.74 -3.56
C LEU A 28 -16.59 -2.03 -2.80
N SER A 29 -15.58 -2.89 -2.59
CA SER A 29 -15.74 -4.18 -1.91
C SER A 29 -16.20 -4.10 -0.46
N VAL A 30 -16.03 -2.94 0.19
CA VAL A 30 -16.41 -2.76 1.60
C VAL A 30 -17.46 -1.68 1.83
N SER A 31 -17.74 -0.83 0.84
CA SER A 31 -18.61 0.35 0.94
C SER A 31 -19.99 0.06 1.54
N ASP A 32 -20.57 -1.10 1.24
CA ASP A 32 -21.87 -1.54 1.76
C ASP A 32 -21.92 -1.60 3.30
N TYR A 33 -20.79 -1.81 3.97
CA TYR A 33 -20.71 -1.91 5.44
C TYR A 33 -20.48 -0.58 6.18
N TYR A 34 -20.31 0.53 5.45
CA TYR A 34 -19.96 1.83 6.01
C TYR A 34 -20.89 2.93 5.52
N ILE A 35 -20.91 4.04 6.24
CA ILE A 35 -21.53 5.28 5.77
C ILE A 35 -20.56 5.99 4.83
N THR A 36 -20.98 6.22 3.59
CA THR A 36 -20.20 6.90 2.56
C THR A 36 -20.87 8.19 2.11
N ALA A 37 -20.15 9.02 1.35
CA ALA A 37 -20.72 10.23 0.77
C ALA A 37 -21.89 9.90 -0.19
N GLU A 38 -21.77 8.81 -0.97
CA GLU A 38 -22.82 8.37 -1.90
C GLU A 38 -24.11 7.98 -1.15
N LYS A 39 -23.99 7.20 -0.07
CA LYS A 39 -25.16 6.84 0.76
C LYS A 39 -25.82 8.04 1.42
N LYS A 40 -25.04 9.05 1.80
CA LYS A 40 -25.58 10.31 2.33
C LYS A 40 -26.28 11.15 1.25
N ALA A 41 -25.80 11.10 0.01
CA ALA A 41 -26.47 11.74 -1.11
C ALA A 41 -27.81 11.05 -1.44
N GLU A 42 -27.86 9.72 -1.36
CA GLU A 42 -29.07 8.92 -1.56
C GLU A 42 -30.08 9.06 -0.41
N ASN A 43 -29.58 9.24 0.82
CA ASN A 43 -30.42 9.46 2.01
C ASN A 43 -29.91 10.65 2.84
N PRO A 44 -30.33 11.89 2.52
CA PRO A 44 -29.92 13.09 3.24
C PRO A 44 -30.32 13.13 4.71
N ALA A 45 -31.26 12.29 5.17
CA ALA A 45 -31.64 12.17 6.58
C ALA A 45 -30.60 11.39 7.42
N LEU A 46 -29.57 10.82 6.78
CA LEU A 46 -28.49 10.13 7.46
C LEU A 46 -27.52 11.14 8.10
N GLU A 47 -27.78 11.48 9.37
CA GLU A 47 -27.00 12.49 10.11
C GLU A 47 -25.61 12.01 10.55
N ALA A 48 -25.37 10.70 10.55
CA ALA A 48 -24.09 10.14 10.97
C ALA A 48 -22.92 10.59 10.07
N PRO A 49 -21.70 10.71 10.63
CA PRO A 49 -20.52 11.08 9.85
C PRO A 49 -20.16 10.00 8.83
N GLU A 50 -19.46 10.39 7.77
CA GLU A 50 -18.87 9.44 6.82
C GLU A 50 -17.82 8.58 7.53
N GLU A 51 -18.01 7.26 7.47
CA GLU A 51 -17.13 6.26 8.07
C GLU A 51 -16.10 5.72 7.08
N LEU A 52 -16.34 5.87 5.77
CA LEU A 52 -15.45 5.42 4.72
C LEU A 52 -15.31 6.50 3.65
N LYS A 53 -14.06 6.84 3.30
CA LYS A 53 -13.73 7.80 2.24
C LYS A 53 -12.59 7.26 1.38
N ARG A 54 -12.52 7.68 0.12
CA ARG A 54 -11.36 7.48 -0.77
C ARG A 54 -10.87 8.82 -1.29
N PHE A 55 -9.58 8.90 -1.61
CA PHE A 55 -8.92 10.10 -2.11
C PHE A 55 -7.97 9.73 -3.23
N HIS A 56 -7.93 10.54 -4.28
CA HIS A 56 -6.96 10.45 -5.37
C HIS A 56 -6.47 11.88 -5.65
N ASP A 57 -5.24 12.17 -5.25
CA ASP A 57 -4.64 13.50 -5.39
C ASP A 57 -3.12 13.39 -5.53
N GLU A 58 -2.43 14.53 -5.57
CA GLU A 58 -0.97 14.62 -5.75
C GLU A 58 -0.16 13.87 -4.68
N SER A 59 -0.76 13.61 -3.52
CA SER A 59 -0.14 12.84 -2.45
C SER A 59 -0.46 11.34 -2.52
N GLY A 60 -1.02 10.87 -3.65
CA GLY A 60 -1.32 9.47 -3.94
C GLY A 60 -2.80 9.10 -3.75
N HIS A 61 -3.04 7.81 -3.65
CA HIS A 61 -4.37 7.22 -3.53
C HIS A 61 -4.58 6.63 -2.14
N ARG A 62 -5.71 6.93 -1.52
CA ARG A 62 -5.94 6.60 -0.11
C ARG A 62 -7.35 6.13 0.14
N ILE A 63 -7.50 5.26 1.13
CA ILE A 63 -8.79 4.85 1.70
C ILE A 63 -8.75 5.08 3.21
N LYS A 64 -9.73 5.83 3.72
CA LYS A 64 -9.85 6.17 5.15
C LYS A 64 -11.03 5.44 5.77
N PHE A 65 -10.76 4.78 6.89
CA PHE A 65 -11.76 4.18 7.75
C PHE A 65 -11.85 4.98 9.05
N ALA A 66 -13.07 5.39 9.41
CA ALA A 66 -13.39 6.13 10.62
C ALA A 66 -14.69 5.57 11.22
N LYS A 67 -14.60 4.41 11.88
CA LYS A 67 -15.76 3.72 12.47
C LYS A 67 -15.46 3.29 13.91
N ALA A 68 -16.25 3.80 14.86
CA ALA A 68 -16.00 3.63 16.29
C ALA A 68 -14.54 3.98 16.65
N GLU A 69 -13.82 3.09 17.34
CA GLU A 69 -12.43 3.27 17.77
C GLU A 69 -11.37 3.12 16.65
N LEU A 70 -11.81 2.81 15.43
CA LEU A 70 -10.95 2.54 14.30
C LEU A 70 -10.88 3.80 13.41
N ASP A 71 -9.79 4.56 13.57
CA ASP A 71 -9.44 5.71 12.72
C ASP A 71 -8.05 5.49 12.11
N PHE A 72 -8.04 5.03 10.86
CA PHE A 72 -6.80 4.90 10.09
C PHE A 72 -7.03 5.19 8.61
N THR A 73 -5.97 5.58 7.92
CA THR A 73 -5.97 5.75 6.47
C THR A 73 -4.89 4.88 5.86
N TYR A 74 -5.24 4.09 4.86
CA TYR A 74 -4.28 3.36 4.07
C TYR A 74 -3.96 4.14 2.79
N GLY A 75 -2.70 4.14 2.37
CA GLY A 75 -2.23 4.89 1.20
C GLY A 75 -1.33 4.09 0.27
N LEU A 76 -1.42 4.42 -1.01
CA LEU A 76 -0.56 3.97 -2.10
C LEU A 76 -0.09 5.18 -2.88
N SER A 77 1.20 5.24 -3.19
CA SER A 77 1.73 6.24 -4.09
C SER A 77 2.90 5.69 -4.88
N VAL A 78 3.14 6.26 -6.05
CA VAL A 78 4.34 6.00 -6.86
C VAL A 78 5.13 7.29 -6.99
N ASP A 79 6.44 7.20 -6.82
CA ASP A 79 7.38 8.28 -7.10
C ASP A 79 8.43 7.81 -8.11
N SER A 80 8.93 8.73 -8.93
CA SER A 80 9.98 8.44 -9.89
C SER A 80 11.13 9.42 -9.71
N GLY A 81 12.31 8.88 -9.44
CA GLY A 81 13.51 9.66 -9.18
C GLY A 81 14.72 9.18 -9.98
N PRO A 82 15.90 9.77 -9.74
CA PRO A 82 17.17 9.35 -10.35
C PRO A 82 17.50 7.88 -10.09
N ASP A 83 17.05 7.35 -8.95
CA ASP A 83 17.29 5.98 -8.51
C ASP A 83 16.23 4.98 -9.03
N GLY A 84 15.33 5.42 -9.91
CA GLY A 84 14.26 4.61 -10.48
C GLY A 84 12.87 4.91 -9.92
N CYS A 85 11.96 3.95 -10.07
CA CYS A 85 10.58 4.05 -9.61
C CYS A 85 10.45 3.47 -8.19
N ARG A 86 9.68 4.13 -7.32
CA ARG A 86 9.41 3.70 -5.94
C ARG A 86 7.92 3.63 -5.70
N LEU A 87 7.45 2.50 -5.21
CA LEU A 87 6.09 2.32 -4.72
C LEU A 87 6.11 2.44 -3.20
N GLU A 88 5.30 3.34 -2.67
CA GLU A 88 5.09 3.49 -1.24
C GLU A 88 3.72 2.92 -0.85
N VAL A 89 3.74 2.19 0.26
CA VAL A 89 2.57 1.65 0.93
C VAL A 89 2.54 2.23 2.33
N SER A 90 1.43 2.84 2.75
CA SER A 90 1.37 3.52 4.03
C SER A 90 0.10 3.26 4.83
N VAL A 91 0.24 3.40 6.15
CA VAL A 91 -0.87 3.46 7.11
C VAL A 91 -0.67 4.69 7.98
N ASN A 92 -1.63 5.62 7.93
CA ASN A 92 -1.77 6.70 8.88
C ASN A 92 -2.64 6.20 10.04
N ASN A 93 -2.05 6.07 11.22
CA ASN A 93 -2.69 5.48 12.39
C ASN A 93 -3.00 6.54 13.46
N LYS A 94 -4.23 6.58 13.96
CA LYS A 94 -4.62 7.37 15.14
C LYS A 94 -4.95 6.52 16.36
N VAL A 95 -4.76 5.21 16.28
CA VAL A 95 -4.99 4.32 17.41
C VAL A 95 -3.93 4.60 18.50
N PRO A 96 -4.35 4.94 19.73
CA PRO A 96 -3.43 5.26 20.82
C PRO A 96 -2.61 4.02 21.22
N ASN A 97 -1.40 4.20 21.76
CA ASN A 97 -0.52 3.13 22.28
C ASN A 97 -0.35 1.93 21.31
N PHE A 98 -0.23 2.21 20.01
CA PHE A 98 -0.02 1.17 18.99
C PHE A 98 1.42 0.66 19.03
N ASN A 99 1.61 -0.66 18.94
CA ASN A 99 2.94 -1.27 19.05
C ASN A 99 3.68 -1.28 17.70
N TYR A 100 4.30 -0.15 17.34
CA TYR A 100 5.07 0.00 16.10
C TYR A 100 6.31 -0.89 16.04
N GLY A 101 6.94 -1.19 17.18
CA GLY A 101 8.08 -2.10 17.24
C GLY A 101 7.70 -3.51 16.78
N GLU A 102 6.58 -4.02 17.28
CA GLU A 102 6.05 -5.33 16.88
C GLU A 102 5.58 -5.35 15.42
N LEU A 103 4.94 -4.28 14.95
CA LEU A 103 4.56 -4.12 13.54
C LEU A 103 5.79 -4.21 12.63
N THR A 104 6.82 -3.41 12.93
CA THR A 104 8.07 -3.35 12.14
C THR A 104 8.78 -4.70 12.14
N ARG A 105 8.89 -5.34 13.30
CA ARG A 105 9.51 -6.67 13.45
C ARG A 105 8.79 -7.73 12.62
N ARG A 106 7.46 -7.78 12.67
CA ARG A 106 6.65 -8.74 11.90
C ARG A 106 6.69 -8.48 10.40
N LEU A 107 6.69 -7.22 9.97
CA LEU A 107 6.85 -6.86 8.56
C LEU A 107 8.21 -7.28 8.03
N ALA A 108 9.29 -6.96 8.75
CA ALA A 108 10.64 -7.39 8.37
C ALA A 108 10.73 -8.92 8.28
N ALA A 109 10.22 -9.65 9.27
CA ALA A 109 10.20 -11.12 9.25
C ALA A 109 9.39 -11.69 8.07
N TYR A 110 8.25 -11.08 7.74
CA TYR A 110 7.47 -11.46 6.57
C TYR A 110 8.30 -11.29 5.29
N TYR A 111 8.88 -10.10 5.08
CA TYR A 111 9.60 -9.79 3.85
C TYR A 111 10.90 -10.58 3.70
N GLU A 112 11.58 -10.97 4.79
CA GLU A 112 12.74 -11.88 4.70
C GLU A 112 12.39 -13.19 3.99
N THR A 113 11.21 -13.75 4.28
CA THR A 113 10.77 -15.02 3.70
C THR A 113 10.04 -14.85 2.38
N ALA A 114 9.30 -13.75 2.20
CA ALA A 114 8.44 -13.54 1.05
C ALA A 114 9.23 -13.06 -0.17
N ARG A 115 10.35 -12.36 0.02
CA ARG A 115 11.13 -11.76 -1.06
C ARG A 115 11.67 -12.78 -2.06
N THR A 116 11.96 -14.00 -1.63
CA THR A 116 12.49 -15.07 -2.51
C THR A 116 11.42 -15.94 -3.14
N ARG A 117 10.14 -15.71 -2.83
CA ARG A 117 9.04 -16.47 -3.44
C ARG A 117 8.87 -16.08 -4.91
N PRO A 118 8.52 -17.03 -5.79
CA PRO A 118 8.27 -16.73 -7.19
C PRO A 118 7.09 -15.77 -7.32
N ILE A 119 7.13 -14.91 -8.33
CA ILE A 119 5.94 -14.13 -8.71
C ILE A 119 4.98 -15.02 -9.49
N GLU A 120 3.69 -14.77 -9.32
CA GLU A 120 2.61 -15.51 -9.98
C GLU A 120 1.94 -14.63 -11.05
N GLY A 121 1.21 -15.25 -11.99
CA GLY A 121 0.43 -14.53 -13.01
C GLY A 121 1.18 -14.13 -14.29
N PHE A 122 2.52 -13.98 -14.26
CA PHE A 122 3.29 -13.50 -15.42
C PHE A 122 4.03 -14.60 -16.19
N LYS A 123 3.55 -14.93 -17.41
CA LYS A 123 4.16 -16.00 -18.25
C LYS A 123 5.63 -15.74 -18.60
N LYS A 124 5.99 -14.49 -18.92
CA LYS A 124 7.37 -14.11 -19.29
C LYS A 124 8.30 -13.91 -18.09
N LEU A 125 7.75 -13.82 -16.88
CA LEU A 125 8.49 -13.64 -15.64
C LEU A 125 8.36 -14.86 -14.71
N LYS A 126 8.09 -16.05 -15.27
CA LYS A 126 7.85 -17.31 -14.53
C LYS A 126 8.94 -17.74 -13.54
N ASN A 127 10.16 -17.22 -13.69
CA ASN A 127 11.31 -17.51 -12.82
C ASN A 127 11.70 -16.32 -11.94
N ALA A 128 11.02 -15.17 -12.07
CA ALA A 128 11.29 -14.00 -11.26
C ALA A 128 10.71 -14.20 -9.86
N ARG A 129 11.40 -13.67 -8.87
CA ARG A 129 10.96 -13.64 -7.47
C ARG A 129 10.49 -12.24 -7.12
N ASN A 130 9.78 -12.12 -6.00
CA ASN A 130 9.32 -10.82 -5.52
C ASN A 130 10.46 -9.80 -5.42
N CYS A 131 11.65 -10.19 -4.93
CA CYS A 131 12.82 -9.31 -4.83
C CYS A 131 13.40 -8.87 -6.18
N ASP A 132 13.13 -9.62 -7.25
CA ASP A 132 13.59 -9.28 -8.59
C ASP A 132 12.70 -8.18 -9.21
N VAL A 133 11.52 -7.91 -8.61
CA VAL A 133 10.59 -6.84 -9.03
C VAL A 133 10.53 -5.71 -8.00
N PHE A 134 10.19 -6.06 -6.76
CA PHE A 134 10.02 -5.15 -5.62
C PHE A 134 11.23 -5.24 -4.69
N VAL A 135 12.12 -4.27 -4.84
CA VAL A 135 13.36 -4.19 -4.09
C VAL A 135 13.14 -3.49 -2.77
N LEU A 136 13.47 -4.20 -1.69
CA LEU A 136 13.62 -3.62 -0.35
C LEU A 136 15.12 -3.50 -0.03
N GLY A 137 15.47 -2.59 0.86
CA GLY A 137 16.84 -2.44 1.34
C GLY A 137 17.36 -3.73 1.99
N SER A 138 18.68 -3.91 1.97
CA SER A 138 19.34 -5.07 2.60
C SER A 138 19.02 -5.17 4.10
N HIS A 139 18.83 -4.03 4.77
CA HIS A 139 18.27 -3.94 6.11
C HIS A 139 16.77 -3.63 5.99
N LEU A 140 15.92 -4.67 6.05
CA LEU A 140 14.47 -4.52 5.85
C LEU A 140 13.81 -3.56 6.84
N GLN A 141 14.33 -3.44 8.05
CA GLN A 141 13.84 -2.48 9.04
C GLN A 141 13.98 -1.03 8.56
N GLU A 142 15.02 -0.71 7.79
CA GLU A 142 15.24 0.64 7.24
C GLU A 142 14.27 0.97 6.09
N SER A 143 13.71 -0.07 5.46
CA SER A 143 12.66 0.06 4.44
C SER A 143 11.27 0.31 5.04
N ILE A 144 11.14 0.17 6.37
CA ILE A 144 9.92 0.42 7.12
C ILE A 144 10.15 1.67 7.97
N ARG A 145 9.52 2.78 7.60
CA ARG A 145 9.65 4.05 8.33
C ARG A 145 8.43 4.27 9.20
N VAL A 146 8.67 4.62 10.47
CA VAL A 146 7.64 5.03 11.41
C VAL A 146 7.89 6.49 11.79
N GLU A 147 6.91 7.34 11.54
CA GLU A 147 6.92 8.76 11.90
C GLU A 147 5.82 9.00 12.94
N GLN A 148 6.23 9.20 14.19
CA GLN A 148 5.31 9.53 15.27
C GLN A 148 5.06 11.03 15.31
N ARG A 149 3.79 11.44 15.36
CA ARG A 149 3.42 12.86 15.23
C ARG A 149 2.44 13.28 16.32
N GLU A 150 2.87 14.23 17.15
CA GLU A 150 2.02 14.77 18.21
C GLU A 150 0.75 15.43 17.64
N GLY A 151 -0.41 15.07 18.19
CA GLY A 151 -1.71 15.60 17.78
C GLY A 151 -2.17 15.22 16.36
N LYS A 152 -1.41 14.39 15.65
CA LYS A 152 -1.72 13.93 14.28
C LYS A 152 -1.70 12.40 14.23
N ALA A 153 -2.12 11.84 13.10
CA ALA A 153 -1.95 10.42 12.86
C ALA A 153 -0.45 10.10 12.74
N ASP A 154 0.04 9.07 13.41
CA ASP A 154 1.37 8.53 13.11
C ASP A 154 1.36 7.93 11.70
N ILE A 155 2.51 7.85 11.05
CA ILE A 155 2.62 7.25 9.71
C ILE A 155 3.59 6.08 9.73
N VAL A 156 3.13 4.94 9.21
CA VAL A 156 3.99 3.82 8.83
C VAL A 156 4.09 3.78 7.31
N ARG A 157 5.30 3.71 6.77
CA ARG A 157 5.58 3.60 5.33
C ARG A 157 6.46 2.39 5.05
N VAL A 158 6.14 1.66 4.00
CA VAL A 158 7.01 0.65 3.40
C VAL A 158 7.26 1.07 1.96
N THR A 159 8.53 1.27 1.61
CA THR A 159 8.92 1.76 0.28
C THR A 159 9.64 0.66 -0.49
N PHE A 160 9.12 0.34 -1.67
CA PHE A 160 9.65 -0.67 -2.59
C PHE A 160 10.25 0.03 -3.80
N GLY A 161 11.52 -0.20 -4.10
CA GLY A 161 12.04 0.11 -5.43
C GLY A 161 11.42 -0.84 -6.46
N ILE A 162 11.14 -0.34 -7.66
CA ILE A 162 10.70 -1.18 -8.79
C ILE A 162 11.81 -1.19 -9.84
N LEU A 163 12.30 -2.37 -10.17
CA LEU A 163 13.37 -2.52 -11.16
C LEU A 163 12.87 -2.30 -12.59
N ASP A 164 13.54 -1.39 -13.30
CA ASP A 164 13.18 -0.96 -14.66
C ASP A 164 13.09 -2.12 -15.66
N GLN A 165 13.95 -3.13 -15.52
CA GLN A 165 14.05 -4.26 -16.44
C GLN A 165 12.76 -5.11 -16.58
N HIS A 166 11.82 -4.99 -15.65
CA HIS A 166 10.54 -5.71 -15.70
C HIS A 166 9.33 -4.79 -15.90
N LEU A 167 9.51 -3.46 -15.82
CA LEU A 167 8.40 -2.51 -15.79
C LEU A 167 7.49 -2.60 -17.02
N ASP A 168 8.06 -2.65 -18.22
CA ASP A 168 7.28 -2.72 -19.46
C ASP A 168 6.39 -3.97 -19.51
N GLU A 169 6.89 -5.11 -19.03
CA GLU A 169 6.12 -6.35 -18.97
C GLU A 169 5.02 -6.26 -17.92
N LEU A 170 5.33 -5.73 -16.74
CA LEU A 170 4.37 -5.57 -15.64
C LEU A 170 3.20 -4.66 -16.03
N VAL A 171 3.48 -3.49 -16.59
CA VAL A 171 2.42 -2.53 -16.96
C VAL A 171 1.65 -2.95 -18.22
N SER A 172 2.16 -3.93 -18.98
CA SER A 172 1.43 -4.51 -20.14
C SER A 172 0.30 -5.45 -19.73
N ASP A 173 0.29 -5.92 -18.47
CA ASP A 173 -0.77 -6.76 -17.90
C ASP A 173 -1.26 -6.16 -16.56
N PRO A 174 -2.06 -5.07 -16.60
CA PRO A 174 -2.48 -4.36 -15.39
C PRO A 174 -3.20 -5.24 -14.35
N PRO A 175 -4.12 -6.16 -14.70
CA PRO A 175 -4.78 -7.01 -13.71
C PRO A 175 -3.80 -7.85 -12.88
N ASN A 176 -2.83 -8.52 -13.53
CA ASN A 176 -1.84 -9.32 -12.82
C ASN A 176 -0.88 -8.43 -12.01
N PHE A 177 -0.55 -7.23 -12.51
CA PHE A 177 0.32 -6.31 -11.79
C PHE A 177 -0.34 -5.75 -10.53
N MET A 178 -1.63 -5.38 -10.63
CA MET A 178 -2.43 -4.97 -9.49
C MET A 178 -2.53 -6.06 -8.44
N GLU A 179 -2.78 -7.30 -8.84
CA GLU A 179 -2.84 -8.44 -7.92
C GLU A 179 -1.49 -8.67 -7.24
N MET A 180 -0.39 -8.55 -7.97
CA MET A 180 0.95 -8.69 -7.40
C MET A 180 1.27 -7.57 -6.38
N ILE A 181 0.94 -6.31 -6.70
CA ILE A 181 1.05 -5.19 -5.74
C ILE A 181 0.18 -5.50 -4.51
N HIS A 182 -1.05 -5.96 -4.72
CA HIS A 182 -1.96 -6.30 -3.64
C HIS A 182 -1.38 -7.39 -2.72
N GLN A 183 -0.94 -8.52 -3.27
CA GLN A 183 -0.48 -9.68 -2.49
C GLN A 183 0.85 -9.42 -1.76
N TYR A 184 1.80 -8.75 -2.41
CA TYR A 184 3.15 -8.58 -1.86
C TYR A 184 3.33 -7.26 -1.09
N CYS A 185 2.70 -6.18 -1.54
CA CYS A 185 2.90 -4.85 -0.96
C CYS A 185 1.78 -4.49 0.02
N VAL A 186 0.52 -4.73 -0.35
CA VAL A 186 -0.65 -4.22 0.38
C VAL A 186 -1.14 -5.15 1.49
N ALA A 187 -1.47 -6.39 1.14
CA ALA A 187 -2.05 -7.37 2.04
C ALA A 187 -1.18 -7.64 3.28
N PRO A 188 0.17 -7.72 3.20
CA PRO A 188 1.00 -7.96 4.38
C PRO A 188 0.94 -6.80 5.37
N LEU A 189 1.03 -5.56 4.91
CA LEU A 189 0.90 -4.38 5.76
C LEU A 189 -0.46 -4.36 6.46
N ARG A 190 -1.55 -4.53 5.70
CA ARG A 190 -2.92 -4.56 6.25
C ARG A 190 -3.12 -5.67 7.28
N ARG A 191 -2.71 -6.89 6.95
CA ARG A 191 -2.89 -8.06 7.81
C ARG A 191 -2.11 -7.92 9.10
N ILE A 192 -0.82 -7.60 9.02
CA ILE A 192 0.05 -7.49 10.19
C ILE A 192 -0.38 -6.30 11.06
N TYR A 193 -0.75 -5.17 10.46
CA TYR A 193 -1.33 -4.04 11.18
C TYR A 193 -2.57 -4.45 11.99
N ALA A 194 -3.52 -5.16 11.36
CA ALA A 194 -4.73 -5.63 12.01
C ALA A 194 -4.45 -6.65 13.14
N GLU A 195 -3.47 -7.54 12.95
CA GLU A 195 -3.03 -8.49 13.98
C GLU A 195 -2.43 -7.77 15.20
N VAL A 196 -1.55 -6.80 14.98
CA VAL A 196 -0.94 -5.99 16.06
C VAL A 196 -2.00 -5.17 16.79
N TYR A 197 -2.94 -4.58 16.05
CA TYR A 197 -4.08 -3.87 16.62
C TYR A 197 -4.92 -4.75 17.56
N ARG A 198 -5.25 -5.97 17.13
CA ARG A 198 -6.09 -6.91 17.90
C ARG A 198 -5.38 -7.44 19.15
N ASN A 199 -4.07 -7.68 19.07
CA ASN A 199 -3.30 -8.19 20.21
C ASN A 199 -3.22 -7.21 21.38
N LYS A 200 -3.39 -5.91 21.12
CA LYS A 200 -3.51 -4.89 22.20
C LYS A 200 -4.81 -5.01 22.99
N ARG A 201 -5.86 -5.62 22.42
CA ARG A 201 -7.19 -5.76 23.03
C ARG A 201 -7.37 -7.07 23.79
N ARG A 202 -6.35 -7.95 23.82
CA ARG A 202 -6.32 -9.17 24.64
C ARG A 202 -5.50 -8.89 25.89
#